data_AF-A0A835GJQ5-F1
#
_entry.id   AF-A0A835GJQ5-F1
#
_cell.length_a   1.000
_cell.length_b   1.000
_cell.length_c   1.000
_cell.angle_alpha   90.00
_cell.angle_beta   90.00
_cell.angle_gamma   90.00
#
_symmetry.space_group_name_H-M   'P 1'
#
loop_
_entity.id
_entity.type
_entity.pdbx_description
1 polymer ?
#
loop_
_entity_poly.entity_id
_entity_poly.type
_entity_poly.pdbx_seq_one_letter_code
_entity_poly.pdbx_strand_id
1 'polypeptide(L)'
;MEQARRDLMELALKREEEKRNRIIMDAKWEDLRKKENLLKESFISFNKFIRENQEKRDRAERKMQADNEVLERKTKETEAMRQRDYLMSVVSNYPEFKQPLDVLNRYEALAAAKSTLADRQERDLEMLENARQEIASLTEEKKLFIMGLNNTLADLRWRYDKIRNRVLKWELALNRLKETAARRHVELCHVRSAIWSLYVKICKQKGLSIDVATDDFEQQLVVIMRALLELRRIYKIAQKRSKDKDIESRE
;
A
#
# COMPACT_ATOMS: atom_id res chain seq x y z
N MET A 1 -88.95 -93.29 21.77
CA MET A 1 -88.80 -93.94 20.44
C MET A 1 -88.67 -92.94 19.27
N GLU A 2 -88.81 -91.61 19.48
CA GLU A 2 -88.56 -90.61 18.42
C GLU A 2 -87.13 -90.04 18.39
N GLN A 3 -86.42 -89.97 19.53
CA GLN A 3 -85.07 -89.40 19.62
C GLN A 3 -83.99 -90.27 18.95
N ALA A 4 -84.01 -91.60 19.12
CA ALA A 4 -83.05 -92.50 18.48
C ALA A 4 -83.16 -92.53 16.93
N ARG A 5 -84.34 -92.24 16.37
CA ARG A 5 -84.53 -92.10 14.91
C ARG A 5 -83.99 -90.78 14.38
N ARG A 6 -84.08 -89.69 15.15
CA ARG A 6 -83.53 -88.37 14.78
C ARG A 6 -82.00 -88.40 14.81
N ASP A 7 -81.39 -89.02 15.82
CA ASP A 7 -79.93 -89.11 15.93
C ASP A 7 -79.30 -90.03 14.87
N LEU A 8 -79.98 -91.13 14.50
CA LEU A 8 -79.57 -91.99 13.36
C LEU A 8 -79.69 -91.27 12.01
N MET A 9 -80.71 -90.43 11.85
CA MET A 9 -80.92 -89.65 10.63
C MET A 9 -79.91 -88.50 10.52
N GLU A 10 -79.56 -87.84 11.63
CA GLU A 10 -78.46 -86.86 11.68
C GLU A 10 -77.08 -87.50 11.42
N LEU A 11 -76.81 -88.69 11.96
CA LEU A 11 -75.58 -89.43 11.68
C LEU A 11 -75.51 -89.90 10.21
N ALA A 12 -76.63 -90.28 9.61
CA ALA A 12 -76.70 -90.63 8.19
C ALA A 12 -76.50 -89.42 7.29
N LEU A 13 -77.12 -88.28 7.62
CA LEU A 13 -76.93 -87.02 6.91
C LEU A 13 -75.48 -86.51 7.04
N LYS A 14 -74.86 -86.58 8.22
CA LYS A 14 -73.44 -86.28 8.40
C LYS A 14 -72.54 -87.21 7.59
N ARG A 15 -72.83 -88.51 7.50
CA ARG A 15 -72.06 -89.44 6.65
C ARG A 15 -72.24 -89.17 5.16
N GLU A 16 -73.43 -88.76 4.72
CA GLU A 16 -73.64 -88.34 3.33
C GLU A 16 -72.94 -87.02 3.02
N GLU A 17 -72.99 -86.04 3.93
CA GLU A 17 -72.22 -84.80 3.82
C GLU A 17 -70.73 -85.07 3.80
N GLU A 18 -70.21 -85.95 4.65
CA GLU A 18 -68.79 -86.33 4.64
C GLU A 18 -68.40 -87.03 3.35
N LYS A 19 -69.25 -87.89 2.78
CA LYS A 19 -68.99 -88.52 1.47
C LYS A 19 -68.99 -87.47 0.34
N ARG A 20 -69.96 -86.55 0.33
CA ARG A 20 -70.00 -85.44 -0.64
C ARG A 20 -68.78 -84.53 -0.47
N ASN A 21 -68.39 -84.21 0.76
CA ASN A 21 -67.21 -83.42 1.07
C ASN A 21 -65.93 -84.13 0.68
N ARG A 22 -65.81 -85.45 0.85
CA ARG A 22 -64.67 -86.24 0.38
C ARG A 22 -64.55 -86.19 -1.14
N ILE A 23 -65.65 -86.38 -1.88
CA ILE A 23 -65.65 -86.30 -3.35
C ILE A 23 -65.24 -84.90 -3.83
N ILE A 24 -65.76 -83.84 -3.20
CA ILE A 24 -65.40 -82.45 -3.51
C ILE A 24 -63.93 -82.18 -3.16
N MET A 25 -63.46 -82.70 -2.02
CA MET A 25 -62.06 -82.56 -1.61
C MET A 25 -61.13 -83.32 -2.56
N ASP A 26 -61.47 -84.54 -2.97
CA ASP A 26 -60.68 -85.35 -3.91
C ASP A 26 -60.61 -84.66 -5.28
N ALA A 27 -61.73 -84.11 -5.77
CA ALA A 27 -61.74 -83.30 -6.99
C ALA A 27 -60.86 -82.04 -6.87
N LYS A 28 -60.91 -81.34 -5.72
CA LYS A 28 -60.02 -80.20 -5.44
C LYS A 28 -58.55 -80.62 -5.37
N TRP A 29 -58.23 -81.76 -4.76
CA TRP A 29 -56.88 -82.32 -4.68
C TRP A 29 -56.34 -82.75 -6.06
N GLU A 30 -57.22 -83.23 -6.93
CA GLU A 30 -56.86 -83.60 -8.30
C GLU A 30 -56.60 -82.37 -9.18
N ASP A 31 -57.46 -81.35 -9.09
CA ASP A 31 -57.23 -80.06 -9.75
C ASP A 31 -55.96 -79.36 -9.25
N LEU A 32 -55.69 -79.43 -7.94
CA LEU A 32 -54.44 -78.90 -7.37
C LEU A 32 -53.22 -79.65 -7.92
N ARG A 33 -53.28 -80.98 -8.04
CA ARG A 33 -52.20 -81.78 -8.65
C ARG A 33 -51.98 -81.45 -10.13
N LYS A 34 -53.04 -81.25 -10.91
CA LYS A 34 -52.92 -80.83 -12.32
C LYS A 34 -52.26 -79.44 -12.42
N LYS A 35 -52.69 -78.48 -11.60
CA LYS A 35 -52.07 -77.14 -11.54
C LYS A 35 -50.62 -77.19 -11.09
N GLU A 36 -50.29 -78.04 -10.10
CA GLU A 36 -48.91 -78.25 -9.64
C GLU A 36 -48.02 -78.82 -10.75
N ASN A 37 -48.50 -79.84 -11.48
CA ASN A 37 -47.74 -80.45 -12.59
C ASN A 37 -47.52 -79.45 -13.75
N LEU A 38 -48.55 -78.70 -14.13
CA LEU A 38 -48.42 -77.63 -15.13
C LEU A 38 -47.42 -76.55 -14.70
N LEU A 39 -47.40 -76.20 -13.41
CA LEU A 39 -46.44 -75.25 -12.87
C LEU A 39 -45.01 -75.81 -12.89
N LYS A 40 -44.82 -77.09 -12.61
CA LYS A 40 -43.51 -77.77 -12.72
C LYS A 40 -43.01 -77.78 -14.16
N GLU A 41 -43.85 -78.14 -15.12
CA GLU A 41 -43.50 -78.14 -16.55
C GLU A 41 -43.22 -76.73 -17.08
N SER A 42 -44.01 -75.73 -16.67
CA SER A 42 -43.75 -74.33 -17.03
C SER A 42 -42.44 -73.83 -16.41
N PHE A 43 -42.12 -74.22 -15.17
CA PHE A 43 -40.85 -73.86 -14.54
C PHE A 43 -39.65 -74.51 -15.23
N ILE A 44 -39.77 -75.76 -15.69
CA ILE A 44 -38.71 -76.44 -16.46
C ILE A 44 -38.48 -75.73 -17.80
N SER A 45 -39.55 -75.42 -18.54
CA SER A 45 -39.43 -74.73 -19.83
C SER A 45 -38.92 -73.29 -19.66
N PHE A 46 -39.36 -72.57 -18.62
CA PHE A 46 -38.86 -71.24 -18.28
C PHE A 46 -37.39 -71.25 -17.87
N ASN A 47 -36.95 -72.19 -17.04
CA ASN A 47 -35.53 -72.34 -16.69
C ASN A 47 -34.67 -72.67 -17.91
N LYS A 48 -35.16 -73.53 -18.81
CA LYS A 48 -34.48 -73.82 -20.08
C LYS A 48 -34.35 -72.55 -20.93
N PHE A 49 -35.41 -71.76 -21.04
CA PHE A 49 -35.40 -70.49 -21.76
C PHE A 49 -34.46 -69.45 -21.14
N ILE A 50 -34.43 -69.31 -19.81
CA ILE A 50 -33.48 -68.43 -19.12
C ILE A 50 -32.05 -68.86 -19.42
N ARG A 51 -31.74 -70.15 -19.31
CA ARG A 51 -30.39 -70.67 -19.57
C ARG A 51 -29.97 -70.42 -21.01
N GLU A 52 -30.82 -70.73 -21.99
CA GLU A 52 -30.51 -70.49 -23.41
C GLU A 52 -30.35 -69.01 -23.75
N ASN A 53 -31.15 -68.12 -23.15
CA ASN A 53 -30.97 -66.68 -23.32
C ASN A 53 -29.70 -66.18 -22.66
N GLN A 54 -29.37 -66.68 -21.47
CA GLN A 54 -28.13 -66.34 -20.79
C GLN A 54 -26.93 -66.79 -21.64
N GLU A 55 -26.94 -68.01 -22.17
CA GLU A 55 -25.90 -68.48 -23.09
C GLU A 55 -25.82 -67.67 -24.39
N LYS A 56 -26.93 -67.17 -24.92
CA LYS A 56 -26.93 -66.24 -26.07
C LYS A 56 -26.32 -64.89 -25.71
N ARG A 57 -26.66 -64.34 -24.54
CA ARG A 57 -26.08 -63.09 -24.02
C ARG A 57 -24.59 -63.23 -23.78
N ASP A 58 -24.17 -64.27 -23.07
CA ASP A 58 -22.75 -64.53 -22.79
C ASP A 58 -21.94 -64.72 -24.09
N ARG A 59 -22.51 -65.39 -25.11
CA ARG A 59 -21.87 -65.49 -26.43
C ARG A 59 -21.79 -64.16 -27.15
N ALA A 60 -22.84 -63.35 -27.11
CA ALA A 60 -22.86 -62.02 -27.71
C ALA A 60 -21.84 -61.10 -27.03
N GLU A 61 -21.78 -61.11 -25.70
CA GLU A 61 -20.83 -60.33 -24.90
C GLU A 61 -19.39 -60.74 -25.18
N ARG A 62 -19.09 -62.05 -25.22
CA ARG A 62 -17.75 -62.55 -25.60
C ARG A 62 -17.37 -62.15 -27.01
N LYS A 63 -18.31 -62.19 -27.96
CA LYS A 63 -18.06 -61.76 -29.34
C LYS A 63 -17.79 -60.26 -29.41
N MET A 64 -18.58 -59.44 -28.73
CA MET A 64 -18.37 -58.00 -28.66
C MET A 64 -17.02 -57.63 -28.03
N GLN A 65 -16.62 -58.33 -26.97
CA GLN A 65 -15.31 -58.15 -26.35
C GLN A 65 -14.18 -58.50 -27.32
N ALA A 66 -14.26 -59.65 -27.98
CA ALA A 66 -13.27 -60.06 -28.98
C ALA A 66 -13.20 -59.08 -30.17
N ASP A 67 -14.35 -58.62 -30.67
CA ASP A 67 -14.43 -57.65 -31.77
C ASP A 67 -13.83 -56.29 -31.36
N ASN A 68 -14.08 -55.83 -30.12
CA ASN A 68 -13.50 -54.59 -29.58
C ASN A 68 -11.97 -54.69 -29.44
N GLU A 69 -11.46 -55.80 -28.90
CA GLU A 69 -10.00 -56.00 -28.78
C GLU A 69 -9.32 -56.01 -30.16
N VAL A 70 -9.94 -56.64 -31.16
CA VAL A 70 -9.44 -56.63 -32.53
C VAL A 70 -9.47 -55.22 -33.11
N LEU A 71 -10.53 -54.46 -32.85
CA LEU A 71 -10.64 -53.08 -33.31
C LEU A 71 -9.55 -52.21 -32.69
N GLU A 72 -9.31 -52.29 -31.38
CA GLU A 72 -8.24 -51.56 -30.69
C GLU A 72 -6.85 -51.91 -31.20
N ARG A 73 -6.60 -53.18 -31.53
CA ARG A 73 -5.31 -53.60 -32.13
C ARG A 73 -5.14 -52.99 -33.52
N LYS A 74 -6.18 -53.05 -34.35
CA LYS A 74 -6.17 -52.49 -35.70
C LYS A 74 -6.05 -50.96 -35.69
N THR A 75 -6.70 -50.26 -34.77
CA THR A 75 -6.57 -48.80 -34.66
C THR A 75 -5.14 -48.40 -34.28
N LYS A 76 -4.55 -49.06 -33.27
CA LYS A 76 -3.14 -48.85 -32.89
C LYS A 76 -2.19 -49.13 -34.05
N GLU A 77 -2.41 -50.20 -34.81
CA GLU A 77 -1.58 -50.55 -35.96
C GLU A 77 -1.72 -49.52 -37.11
N THR A 78 -2.94 -49.09 -37.43
CA THR A 78 -3.17 -48.06 -38.45
C THR A 78 -2.64 -46.69 -38.04
N GLU A 79 -2.66 -46.35 -36.75
CA GLU A 79 -2.04 -45.13 -36.22
C GLU A 79 -0.52 -45.20 -36.31
N ALA A 80 0.10 -46.32 -35.90
CA ALA A 80 1.54 -46.53 -36.02
C ALA A 80 1.99 -46.47 -37.49
N MET A 81 1.21 -47.06 -38.41
CA MET A 81 1.49 -47.00 -39.85
C MET A 81 1.43 -45.56 -40.36
N ARG A 82 0.38 -44.79 -40.02
CA ARG A 82 0.27 -43.37 -40.40
C ARG A 82 1.43 -42.53 -39.89
N GLN A 83 1.86 -42.75 -38.64
CA GLN A 83 3.01 -42.06 -38.06
C GLN A 83 4.30 -42.41 -38.81
N ARG A 84 4.50 -43.69 -39.14
CA ARG A 84 5.66 -44.15 -39.89
C ARG A 84 5.70 -43.55 -41.30
N ASP A 85 4.57 -43.56 -42.01
CA ASP A 85 4.45 -43.02 -43.36
C ASP A 85 4.70 -41.51 -43.38
N TYR A 86 4.20 -40.79 -42.36
CA TYR A 86 4.52 -39.38 -42.16
C TYR A 86 6.02 -39.15 -41.95
N LEU A 87 6.68 -39.86 -41.03
CA LEU A 87 8.12 -39.70 -40.80
C LEU A 87 8.94 -40.06 -42.04
N MET A 88 8.53 -41.08 -42.79
CA MET A 88 9.15 -41.42 -44.08
C MET A 88 8.97 -40.29 -45.12
N SER A 89 7.81 -39.64 -45.17
CA SER A 89 7.61 -38.47 -46.03
C SER A 89 8.53 -37.30 -45.64
N VAL A 90 8.76 -37.08 -44.34
CA VAL A 90 9.66 -36.04 -43.84
C VAL A 90 11.09 -36.35 -44.24
N VAL A 91 11.54 -37.59 -44.09
CA VAL A 91 12.86 -38.06 -44.55
C VAL A 91 13.01 -37.88 -46.07
N SER A 92 11.96 -38.14 -46.85
CA SER A 92 11.99 -37.93 -48.30
C SER A 92 12.11 -36.46 -48.71
N ASN A 93 11.53 -35.55 -47.92
CA ASN A 93 11.56 -34.11 -48.22
C ASN A 93 12.83 -33.42 -47.70
N TYR A 94 13.46 -33.98 -46.67
CA TYR A 94 14.63 -33.41 -46.00
C TYR A 94 15.80 -34.39 -46.05
N PRO A 95 16.75 -34.24 -46.99
CA PRO A 95 17.85 -35.20 -47.19
C PRO A 95 18.88 -35.22 -46.04
N GLU A 96 18.75 -34.31 -45.07
CA GLU A 96 19.57 -34.27 -43.85
C GLU A 96 19.25 -35.43 -42.90
N PHE A 97 18.05 -36.01 -42.98
CA PHE A 97 17.64 -37.18 -42.21
C PHE A 97 17.77 -38.43 -43.07
N LYS A 98 18.47 -39.46 -42.58
CA LYS A 98 18.64 -40.73 -43.32
C LYS A 98 17.58 -41.74 -42.89
N GLN A 99 17.12 -41.65 -41.65
CA GLN A 99 16.11 -42.53 -41.08
C GLN A 99 15.06 -41.74 -40.29
N PRO A 100 13.81 -42.25 -40.17
CA PRO A 100 12.79 -41.70 -39.28
C PRO A 100 13.27 -41.44 -37.85
N LEU A 101 14.18 -42.29 -37.36
CA LEU A 101 14.76 -42.18 -36.03
C LEU A 101 15.65 -40.92 -35.87
N ASP A 102 16.31 -40.47 -36.93
CA ASP A 102 17.15 -39.26 -36.89
C ASP A 102 16.30 -38.00 -36.62
N VAL A 103 15.09 -37.96 -37.18
CA VAL A 103 14.11 -36.88 -36.97
C VAL A 103 13.66 -36.86 -35.51
N LEU A 104 13.36 -38.04 -34.94
CA LEU A 104 12.94 -38.18 -33.55
C LEU A 104 14.06 -37.79 -32.58
N ASN A 105 15.29 -38.27 -32.79
CA ASN A 105 16.44 -37.91 -31.97
C ASN A 105 16.73 -36.40 -32.03
N ARG A 106 16.60 -35.78 -33.21
CA ARG A 106 16.77 -34.32 -33.36
C ARG A 106 15.66 -33.56 -32.63
N TYR A 107 14.43 -34.03 -32.73
CA TYR A 107 13.29 -33.46 -31.99
C TYR A 107 13.51 -33.58 -30.48
N GLU A 108 13.91 -34.74 -29.97
CA GLU A 108 14.19 -34.97 -28.56
C GLU A 108 15.31 -34.04 -28.06
N ALA A 109 16.41 -33.93 -28.82
CA ALA A 109 17.49 -33.02 -28.48
C ALA A 109 17.04 -31.55 -28.47
N LEU A 110 16.20 -31.14 -29.42
CA LEU A 110 15.66 -29.78 -29.49
C LEU A 110 14.63 -29.51 -28.39
N ALA A 111 13.80 -30.49 -28.05
CA ALA A 111 12.85 -30.41 -26.95
C ALA A 111 13.58 -30.30 -25.61
N ALA A 112 14.62 -31.12 -25.39
CA ALA A 112 15.49 -31.03 -24.23
C ALA A 112 16.19 -29.66 -24.16
N ALA A 113 16.78 -29.19 -25.26
CA ALA A 113 17.40 -27.87 -25.33
C ALA A 113 16.40 -26.75 -25.00
N LYS A 114 15.18 -26.82 -25.56
CA LYS A 114 14.10 -25.86 -25.26
C LYS A 114 13.71 -25.87 -23.79
N SER A 115 13.59 -27.05 -23.17
CA SER A 115 13.32 -27.17 -21.74
C SER A 115 14.43 -26.51 -20.91
N THR A 116 15.68 -26.85 -21.18
CA THR A 116 16.82 -26.26 -20.43
C THR A 116 16.93 -24.75 -20.61
N LEU A 117 16.54 -24.23 -21.78
CA LEU A 117 16.50 -22.79 -22.03
C LEU A 117 15.36 -22.12 -21.26
N ALA A 118 14.18 -22.74 -21.20
CA ALA A 118 13.06 -22.25 -20.39
C ALA A 118 13.45 -22.19 -18.90
N ASP A 119 14.08 -23.24 -18.37
CA ASP A 119 14.54 -23.27 -16.97
C ASP A 119 15.60 -22.20 -16.66
N ARG A 120 16.41 -21.82 -17.67
CA ARG A 120 17.38 -20.71 -17.53
C ARG A 120 16.67 -19.37 -17.56
N GLN A 121 15.74 -19.18 -18.50
CA GLN A 121 14.96 -17.95 -18.61
C GLN A 121 14.15 -17.69 -17.34
N GLU A 122 13.55 -18.73 -16.75
CA GLU A 122 12.83 -18.61 -15.48
C GLU A 122 13.74 -18.15 -14.35
N ARG A 123 14.93 -18.76 -14.20
CA ARG A 123 15.93 -18.32 -13.22
C ARG A 123 16.42 -16.89 -13.45
N ASP A 124 16.65 -16.50 -14.70
CA ASP A 124 17.07 -15.13 -15.03
C ASP A 124 15.95 -14.12 -14.69
N LEU A 125 14.69 -14.46 -14.95
CA LEU A 125 13.54 -13.64 -14.56
C LEU A 125 13.40 -13.54 -13.03
N GLU A 126 13.59 -14.63 -12.30
CA GLU A 126 13.61 -14.61 -10.83
C GLU A 126 14.73 -13.71 -10.29
N MET A 127 15.95 -13.81 -10.83
CA MET A 127 17.07 -12.95 -10.45
C MET A 127 16.78 -11.48 -10.74
N LEU A 128 16.18 -11.18 -11.89
CA LEU A 128 15.79 -9.81 -12.24
C LEU A 128 14.70 -9.26 -11.32
N GLU A 129 13.70 -10.06 -10.97
CA GLU A 129 12.65 -9.63 -10.07
C GLU A 129 13.18 -9.41 -8.65
N ASN A 130 14.07 -10.29 -8.16
CA ASN A 130 14.74 -10.09 -6.87
C ASN A 130 15.57 -8.80 -6.87
N ALA A 131 16.39 -8.58 -7.89
CA ALA A 131 17.17 -7.35 -8.03
C ALA A 131 16.27 -6.10 -8.11
N ARG A 132 15.13 -6.19 -8.81
CA ARG A 132 14.14 -5.11 -8.89
C ARG A 132 13.54 -4.80 -7.52
N GLN A 133 13.21 -5.83 -6.74
CA GLN A 133 12.69 -5.69 -5.38
C GLN A 133 13.71 -5.06 -4.44
N GLU A 134 14.98 -5.48 -4.52
CA GLU A 134 16.07 -4.88 -3.74
C GLU A 134 16.28 -3.40 -4.08
N ILE A 135 16.26 -3.04 -5.37
CA ILE A 135 16.36 -1.63 -5.79
C ILE A 135 15.16 -0.84 -5.25
N ALA A 136 13.96 -1.40 -5.29
CA ALA A 136 12.75 -0.74 -4.80
C ALA A 136 12.83 -0.48 -3.28
N SER A 137 13.22 -1.48 -2.49
CA SER A 137 13.36 -1.34 -1.03
C SER A 137 14.43 -0.32 -0.67
N LEU A 138 15.62 -0.39 -1.29
CA LEU A 138 16.69 0.58 -1.09
C LEU A 138 16.25 2.00 -1.47
N THR A 139 15.49 2.15 -2.55
CA THR A 139 14.99 3.47 -2.97
C THR A 139 14.01 4.05 -1.94
N GLU A 140 13.12 3.22 -1.39
CA GLU A 140 12.18 3.65 -0.35
C GLU A 140 12.91 4.06 0.93
N GLU A 141 13.88 3.26 1.39
CA GLU A 141 14.70 3.59 2.55
C GLU A 141 15.46 4.90 2.37
N LYS A 142 16.12 5.09 1.21
CA LYS A 142 16.85 6.34 0.93
C LYS A 142 15.92 7.53 0.81
N LYS A 143 14.71 7.36 0.28
CA LYS A 143 13.69 8.42 0.23
C LYS A 143 13.26 8.85 1.64
N LEU A 144 13.04 7.89 2.55
CA LEU A 144 12.75 8.18 3.95
C LEU A 144 13.91 8.92 4.64
N PHE A 145 15.15 8.50 4.36
CA PHE A 145 16.34 9.17 4.88
C PHE A 145 16.45 10.62 4.40
N ILE A 146 16.26 10.86 3.10
CA ILE A 146 16.24 12.21 2.51
C ILE A 146 15.13 13.07 3.14
N MET A 147 13.94 12.50 3.36
CA MET A 147 12.86 13.20 4.04
C MET A 147 13.24 13.59 5.48
N GLY A 148 13.89 12.67 6.21
CA GLY A 148 14.44 12.95 7.54
C GLY A 148 15.45 14.11 7.52
N LEU A 149 16.41 14.07 6.59
CA LEU A 149 17.38 15.15 6.42
C LEU A 149 16.71 16.48 6.05
N ASN A 150 15.73 16.47 5.14
CA ASN A 150 14.99 17.67 4.77
C ASN A 150 14.24 18.29 5.96
N ASN A 151 13.65 17.46 6.83
CA ASN A 151 13.01 17.93 8.06
C ASN A 151 14.03 18.57 9.00
N THR A 152 15.20 17.94 9.21
CA THR A 152 16.26 18.53 10.05
C THR A 152 16.80 19.83 9.46
N LEU A 153 16.95 19.90 8.14
CA LEU A 153 17.37 21.11 7.42
C LEU A 153 16.36 22.23 7.58
N ALA A 154 15.06 21.92 7.49
CA ALA A 154 13.99 22.89 7.69
C ALA A 154 13.98 23.44 9.13
N ASP A 155 14.13 22.58 10.14
CA ASP A 155 14.23 23.00 11.54
C ASP A 155 15.46 23.90 11.76
N LEU A 156 16.62 23.51 11.22
CA LEU A 156 17.84 24.29 11.36
C LEU A 156 17.73 25.67 10.69
N ARG A 157 17.12 25.74 9.50
CA ARG A 157 16.81 27.00 8.80
C ARG A 157 15.87 27.88 9.63
N TRP A 158 14.81 27.30 10.18
CA TRP A 158 13.87 28.04 11.02
C TRP A 158 14.55 28.62 12.27
N ARG A 159 15.39 27.83 12.95
CA ARG A 159 16.17 28.29 14.10
C ARG A 159 17.14 29.41 13.72
N TYR A 160 17.82 29.27 12.58
CA TYR A 160 18.70 30.30 12.06
C TYR A 160 17.94 31.61 11.80
N ASP A 161 16.80 31.56 11.11
CA ASP A 161 15.99 32.74 10.83
C ASP A 161 15.47 33.39 12.11
N LYS A 162 15.09 32.60 13.10
CA LYS A 162 14.67 33.11 14.42
C LYS A 162 15.79 33.88 15.12
N ILE A 163 17.02 33.36 15.12
CA ILE A 163 18.17 34.03 15.72
C ILE A 163 18.54 35.27 14.90
N ARG A 164 18.62 35.16 13.57
CA ARG A 164 18.91 36.26 12.65
C ARG A 164 17.96 37.44 12.86
N ASN A 165 16.66 37.17 13.00
CA ASN A 165 15.67 38.20 13.29
C ASN A 165 15.88 38.90 14.64
N ARG A 166 16.38 38.18 15.66
CA ARG A 166 16.73 38.80 16.95
C ARG A 166 17.98 39.67 16.83
N VAL A 167 19.00 39.19 16.13
CA VAL A 167 20.24 39.95 15.88
C VAL A 167 19.91 41.25 15.16
N LEU A 168 19.13 41.19 14.08
CA LEU A 168 18.73 42.38 13.32
C LEU A 168 17.98 43.41 14.18
N LYS A 169 17.10 42.97 15.08
CA LYS A 169 16.40 43.86 16.03
C LYS A 169 17.38 44.59 16.95
N TRP A 170 18.37 43.88 17.50
CA TRP A 170 19.36 44.48 18.39
C TRP A 170 20.36 45.37 17.65
N GLU A 171 20.75 45.00 16.43
CA GLU A 171 21.57 45.86 15.56
C GLU A 171 20.86 47.17 15.24
N LEU A 172 19.57 47.12 14.91
CA LEU A 172 18.76 48.34 14.67
C LEU A 172 18.68 49.21 15.94
N ALA A 173 18.44 48.60 17.10
CA ALA A 173 18.40 49.33 18.37
C ALA A 173 19.75 49.97 18.71
N LEU A 174 20.84 49.23 18.50
CA LEU A 174 22.20 49.71 18.71
C LEU A 174 22.54 50.85 17.76
N ASN A 175 22.17 50.74 16.48
CA ASN A 175 22.41 51.80 15.50
C ASN A 175 21.66 53.08 15.87
N ARG A 176 20.41 52.97 16.33
CA ARG A 176 19.65 54.12 16.85
C ARG A 176 20.33 54.76 18.06
N LEU A 177 20.83 53.96 18.99
CA LEU A 177 21.54 54.47 20.17
C LEU A 177 22.86 55.13 19.79
N LYS A 178 23.62 54.53 18.86
CA LYS A 178 24.85 55.13 18.32
C LYS A 178 24.57 56.47 17.64
N GLU A 179 23.49 56.54 16.87
CA GLU A 179 23.08 57.78 16.19
C GLU A 179 22.66 58.87 17.18
N THR A 180 21.85 58.53 18.19
CA THR A 180 21.46 59.51 19.23
C THR A 180 22.66 59.95 20.06
N ALA A 181 23.56 59.03 20.43
CA ALA A 181 24.80 59.36 21.13
C ALA A 181 25.69 60.29 20.31
N ALA A 182 25.84 60.03 19.00
CA ALA A 182 26.59 60.91 18.10
C ALA A 182 25.98 62.31 18.02
N ARG A 183 24.65 62.43 17.86
CA ARG A 183 23.96 63.74 17.85
C ARG A 183 24.17 64.50 19.17
N ARG A 184 23.99 63.84 20.31
CA ARG A 184 24.21 64.45 21.64
C ARG A 184 25.66 64.87 21.84
N HIS A 185 26.61 64.06 21.37
CA HIS A 185 28.02 64.42 21.41
C HIS A 185 28.31 65.68 20.60
N VAL A 186 27.73 65.80 19.39
CA VAL A 186 27.86 67.00 18.55
C VAL A 186 27.25 68.23 19.25
N GLU A 187 26.06 68.13 19.83
CA GLU A 187 25.44 69.21 20.62
C GLU A 187 26.35 69.65 21.78
N LEU A 188 26.91 68.69 22.54
CA LEU A 188 27.84 68.98 23.63
C LEU A 188 29.09 69.69 23.12
N CYS A 189 29.68 69.26 22.00
CA CYS A 189 30.81 69.93 21.38
C CYS A 189 30.48 71.37 20.97
N HIS A 190 29.29 71.62 20.41
CA HIS A 190 28.85 72.97 20.06
C HIS A 190 28.68 73.86 21.29
N VAL A 191 28.05 73.36 22.36
CA VAL A 191 27.89 74.09 23.62
C VAL A 191 29.25 74.42 24.22
N ARG A 192 30.16 73.44 24.30
CA ARG A 192 31.54 73.64 24.77
C ARG A 192 32.28 74.70 23.97
N SER A 193 32.18 74.64 22.64
CA SER A 193 32.79 75.64 21.75
C SER A 193 32.19 77.04 21.93
N ALA A 194 30.88 77.15 22.17
CA ALA A 194 30.20 78.41 22.43
C ALA A 194 30.61 79.02 23.78
N ILE A 195 30.71 78.22 24.83
CA ILE A 195 31.20 78.64 26.16
C ILE A 195 32.62 79.20 26.02
N TRP A 196 33.52 78.45 25.37
CA TRP A 196 34.89 78.91 25.13
C TRP A 196 34.92 80.23 24.35
N SER A 197 34.14 80.31 23.27
CA SER A 197 34.06 81.51 22.44
C SER A 197 33.56 82.74 23.21
N LEU A 198 32.57 82.56 24.09
CA LEU A 198 32.04 83.62 24.94
C LEU A 198 33.05 84.04 26.01
N TYR A 199 33.70 83.08 26.68
CA TYR A 199 34.75 83.34 27.66
C TYR A 199 35.89 84.18 27.05
N VAL A 200 36.42 83.75 25.89
CA VAL A 200 37.49 84.48 25.18
C VAL A 200 37.05 85.89 24.80
N LYS A 201 35.81 86.07 24.32
CA LYS A 201 35.27 87.41 24.01
C LYS A 201 35.21 88.31 25.24
N ILE A 202 34.72 87.80 26.37
CA ILE A 202 34.61 88.56 27.63
C ILE A 202 35.99 88.91 28.19
N CYS A 203 36.95 87.97 28.17
CA CYS A 203 38.31 88.25 28.60
C CYS A 203 38.97 89.34 27.76
N LYS A 204 38.82 89.28 26.42
CA LYS A 204 39.30 90.33 25.52
C LYS A 204 38.65 91.69 25.79
N GLN A 205 37.34 91.75 26.01
CA GLN A 205 36.63 93.01 26.29
C GLN A 205 37.01 93.64 27.63
N LYS A 206 37.31 92.81 28.65
CA LYS A 206 37.70 93.27 29.98
C LYS A 206 39.22 93.45 30.16
N GLY A 207 40.03 93.09 29.17
CA GLY A 207 41.50 93.11 29.26
C GLY A 207 42.07 92.08 30.24
N LEU A 208 41.34 90.99 30.50
CA LEU A 208 41.79 89.89 31.38
C LEU A 208 42.64 88.88 30.60
N SER A 209 43.67 88.32 31.23
CA SER A 209 44.46 87.20 30.70
C SER A 209 43.61 85.92 30.59
N ILE A 210 43.88 85.12 29.56
CA ILE A 210 43.20 83.83 29.32
C ILE A 210 43.90 82.78 30.18
N ASP A 211 43.56 82.73 31.47
CA ASP A 211 44.26 81.88 32.45
C ASP A 211 43.56 80.53 32.68
N VAL A 212 42.32 80.37 32.21
CA VAL A 212 41.53 79.14 32.38
C VAL A 212 41.73 78.19 31.21
N ALA A 213 41.96 76.90 31.51
CA ALA A 213 42.15 75.84 30.52
C ALA A 213 40.91 75.62 29.65
N THR A 214 41.10 75.16 28.41
CA THR A 214 40.03 74.94 27.41
C THR A 214 38.99 73.91 27.85
N ASP A 215 39.39 72.94 28.67
CA ASP A 215 38.53 71.84 29.12
C ASP A 215 37.84 72.10 30.46
N ASP A 216 38.22 73.18 31.17
CA ASP A 216 37.58 73.56 32.44
C ASP A 216 36.39 74.49 32.21
N PHE A 217 35.29 73.89 31.74
CA PHE A 217 34.06 74.62 31.42
C PHE A 217 33.38 75.22 32.65
N GLU A 218 33.57 74.65 33.84
CA GLU A 218 32.96 75.15 35.07
C GLU A 218 33.54 76.51 35.44
N GLN A 219 34.87 76.63 35.44
CA GLN A 219 35.53 77.90 35.71
C GLN A 219 35.24 78.94 34.63
N GLN A 220 35.22 78.54 33.35
CA GLN A 220 34.83 79.43 32.24
C GLN A 220 33.41 79.99 32.43
N LEU A 221 32.45 79.14 32.79
CA LEU A 221 31.06 79.54 33.05
C LEU A 221 30.92 80.47 34.25
N VAL A 222 31.69 80.26 35.33
CA VAL A 222 31.69 81.16 36.49
C VAL A 222 32.14 82.56 36.11
N VAL A 223 33.20 82.69 35.29
CA VAL A 223 33.67 84.00 34.81
C VAL A 223 32.63 84.66 33.90
N ILE A 224 32.04 83.90 32.97
CA ILE A 224 30.95 84.38 32.11
C ILE A 224 29.77 84.88 32.95
N MET A 225 29.35 84.12 33.97
CA MET A 225 28.23 84.48 34.84
C MET A 225 28.51 85.78 35.62
N ARG A 226 29.71 85.93 36.19
CA ARG A 226 30.12 87.18 36.88
C ARG A 226 30.04 88.38 35.94
N ALA A 227 30.58 88.24 34.72
CA ALA A 227 30.53 89.30 33.72
C ALA A 227 29.11 89.67 33.29
N LEU A 228 28.22 88.70 33.09
CA LEU A 228 26.82 88.96 32.75
C LEU A 228 26.05 89.61 33.91
N LEU A 229 26.32 89.24 35.15
CA LEU A 229 25.73 89.89 36.33
C LEU A 229 26.15 91.35 36.45
N GLU A 230 27.41 91.65 36.18
CA GLU A 230 27.89 93.04 36.13
C GLU A 230 27.22 93.84 35.01
N LEU A 231 27.17 93.30 33.79
CA LEU A 231 26.45 93.94 32.67
C LEU A 231 24.98 94.19 33.02
N ARG A 232 24.33 93.23 33.67
CA ARG A 232 22.94 93.39 34.14
C ARG A 232 22.81 94.50 35.19
N ARG A 233 23.77 94.66 36.10
CA ARG A 233 23.78 95.77 37.06
C ARG A 233 23.97 97.11 36.34
N ILE A 234 24.92 97.19 35.41
CA ILE A 234 25.17 98.40 34.60
C ILE A 234 23.92 98.77 33.80
N TYR A 235 23.28 97.80 33.14
CA TYR A 235 22.05 98.01 32.39
C TYR A 235 20.90 98.52 33.29
N LYS A 236 20.71 97.93 34.47
CA LYS A 236 19.69 98.41 35.44
C LYS A 236 19.94 99.85 35.89
N ILE A 237 21.20 100.23 36.11
CA ILE A 237 21.59 101.59 36.49
C ILE A 237 21.32 102.55 35.31
N ALA A 238 21.70 102.17 34.09
CA ALA A 238 21.45 102.95 32.88
C ALA A 238 19.94 103.13 32.63
N GLN A 239 19.15 102.08 32.83
CA GLN A 239 17.69 102.13 32.68
C GLN A 239 17.02 103.04 33.72
N LYS A 240 17.49 103.03 34.97
CA LYS A 240 17.03 103.99 36.00
C LYS A 240 17.35 105.42 35.59
N ARG A 241 18.60 105.71 35.20
CA ARG A 241 19.03 107.03 34.74
C ARG A 241 18.28 107.52 33.49
N SER A 242 17.87 106.63 32.59
CA SER A 242 17.02 106.98 31.45
C SER A 242 15.62 107.40 31.91
N LYS A 243 15.01 106.64 32.83
CA LYS A 243 13.69 106.97 33.37
C LYS A 243 13.69 108.26 34.17
N ASP A 244 14.74 108.51 34.94
CA ASP A 244 14.88 109.75 35.72
C ASP A 244 15.01 110.97 34.78
N LYS A 245 15.76 110.83 33.67
CA LYS A 245 15.83 111.86 32.62
C LYS A 245 14.50 112.08 31.87
N ASP A 246 13.75 111.02 31.61
CA ASP A 246 12.43 111.12 30.98
C ASP A 246 11.40 111.82 31.89
N ILE A 247 11.57 111.73 33.22
CA ILE A 247 10.74 112.41 34.22
C ILE A 247 11.14 113.90 34.31
N GLU A 248 12.44 114.22 34.37
CA GLU A 248 12.94 115.62 34.33
C GLU A 248 12.57 116.37 33.03
N SER A 249 12.32 115.65 31.93
CA SER A 249 11.90 116.26 30.65
C SER A 249 10.39 116.46 30.50
N ARG A 250 9.59 116.01 31.48
CA ARG A 250 8.11 116.11 31.51
C ARG A 250 7.58 117.06 32.57
N GLU A 251 8.43 117.54 33.47
CA GLU A 251 8.18 118.70 34.35
C GLU A 251 8.62 120.01 33.66
#